data_AF-A0A246BC87-F1
#
_entry.id   AF-A0A246BC87-F1
#
_cell.length_a   1.000
_cell.length_b   1.000
_cell.length_c   1.000
_cell.angle_alpha   90.00
_cell.angle_beta   90.00
_cell.angle_gamma   90.00
#
_symmetry.space_group_name_H-M   'P 1'
#
loop_
_entity.id
_entity.type
_entity.pdbx_description
1 polymer ?
#
loop_
_entity_poly.entity_id
_entity_poly.type
_entity_poly.pdbx_seq_one_letter_code
_entity_poly.pdbx_strand_id
1 'polypeptide(L)'
;MNEEIATHEIEILTMLNDLAGKRFKPIKSNIAPISARLKDGYTVQELKEIVQVKTLDWKNNEVMNQHLCPTTLFRPGNTDKYLNYILSIKANPKQYAKYFAKLNKTRSSANRTDDLTDIYGD
;
A
#
# COMPACT_ATOMS: atom_id res chain seq x y z
N MET A 1 -24.99 -11.62 -11.03
CA MET A 1 -23.65 -11.12 -11.43
C MET A 1 -23.01 -10.41 -10.23
N ASN A 2 -22.60 -11.14 -9.18
CA ASN A 2 -21.99 -10.54 -7.98
C ASN A 2 -20.67 -11.23 -7.56
N GLU A 3 -20.21 -12.24 -8.30
CA GLU A 3 -19.08 -13.09 -7.90
C GLU A 3 -17.71 -12.54 -8.35
N GLU A 4 -17.66 -11.77 -9.44
CA GLU A 4 -16.41 -11.16 -9.92
C GLU A 4 -15.91 -9.96 -9.10
N ILE A 5 -16.81 -9.25 -8.40
CA ILE A 5 -16.46 -8.02 -7.67
C ILE A 5 -15.62 -8.36 -6.42
N ALA A 6 -16.01 -9.41 -5.68
CA ALA A 6 -15.32 -9.84 -4.47
C ALA A 6 -13.86 -10.26 -4.73
N THR A 7 -13.57 -10.79 -5.93
CA THR A 7 -12.23 -11.24 -6.30
C THR A 7 -11.23 -10.08 -6.34
N HIS A 8 -11.61 -8.96 -6.94
CA HIS A 8 -10.73 -7.79 -7.07
C HIS A 8 -10.42 -7.13 -5.72
N GLU A 9 -11.42 -7.04 -4.84
CA GLU A 9 -11.24 -6.45 -3.51
C GLU A 9 -10.32 -7.31 -2.64
N ILE A 10 -10.50 -8.62 -2.69
CA ILE A 10 -9.65 -9.60 -1.99
C ILE A 10 -8.23 -9.56 -2.56
N GLU A 11 -8.07 -9.41 -3.86
CA GLU A 11 -6.77 -9.31 -4.52
C GLU A 11 -5.99 -8.06 -4.05
N ILE A 12 -6.65 -6.89 -4.03
CA ILE A 12 -6.05 -5.65 -3.52
C ILE A 12 -5.68 -5.79 -2.04
N LEU A 13 -6.55 -6.38 -1.22
CA LEU A 13 -6.29 -6.62 0.19
C LEU A 13 -5.11 -7.57 0.41
N THR A 14 -5.03 -8.63 -0.40
CA THR A 14 -3.95 -9.62 -0.36
C THR A 14 -2.62 -8.97 -0.72
N MET A 15 -2.61 -8.12 -1.75
CA MET A 15 -1.42 -7.34 -2.11
C MET A 15 -0.98 -6.39 -0.98
N LEU A 16 -1.92 -5.69 -0.34
CA LEU A 16 -1.60 -4.85 0.81
C LEU A 16 -0.96 -5.66 1.94
N ASN A 17 -1.51 -6.83 2.25
CA ASN A 17 -0.96 -7.72 3.26
C ASN A 17 0.46 -8.18 2.92
N ASP A 18 0.70 -8.64 1.70
CA ASP A 18 2.00 -9.10 1.23
C ASP A 18 3.05 -7.98 1.29
N LEU A 19 2.75 -6.83 0.69
CA LEU A 19 3.70 -5.72 0.62
C LEU A 19 3.95 -5.08 1.99
N ALA A 20 2.90 -4.88 2.80
CA ALA A 20 3.03 -4.21 4.10
C ALA A 20 3.42 -5.16 5.24
N GLY A 21 3.47 -6.48 5.00
CA GLY A 21 3.71 -7.47 6.05
C GLY A 21 2.56 -7.54 7.06
N LYS A 22 1.33 -7.37 6.60
CA LYS A 22 0.10 -7.35 7.43
C LYS A 22 -0.75 -8.59 7.17
N ARG A 23 -1.79 -8.78 7.99
CA ARG A 23 -2.68 -9.95 7.96
C ARG A 23 -4.16 -9.55 8.10
N PHE A 24 -4.57 -8.50 7.39
CA PHE A 24 -5.97 -8.08 7.36
C PHE A 24 -6.85 -9.18 6.74
N LYS A 25 -7.90 -9.57 7.46
CA LYS A 25 -8.86 -10.57 6.98
C LYS A 25 -9.80 -9.96 5.92
N PRO A 26 -10.29 -10.74 4.94
CA PRO A 26 -11.27 -10.30 3.95
C PRO A 26 -12.67 -10.19 4.56
N ILE A 27 -12.80 -9.37 5.59
CA ILE A 27 -14.06 -9.06 6.27
C ILE A 27 -14.63 -7.74 5.77
N LYS A 28 -15.92 -7.52 5.98
CA LYS A 28 -16.65 -6.34 5.51
C LYS A 28 -15.94 -5.01 5.83
N SER A 29 -15.34 -4.84 7.01
CA SER A 29 -14.66 -3.60 7.39
C SER A 29 -13.39 -3.31 6.56
N ASN A 30 -12.72 -4.34 6.04
CA ASN A 30 -11.52 -4.20 5.22
C ASN A 30 -11.85 -4.15 3.73
N ILE A 31 -12.91 -4.84 3.31
CA ILE A 31 -13.34 -4.97 1.92
C ILE A 31 -14.20 -3.78 1.50
N ALA A 32 -15.12 -3.30 2.35
CA ALA A 32 -16.05 -2.22 2.01
C ALA A 32 -15.37 -0.91 1.54
N PRO A 33 -14.25 -0.45 2.13
CA PRO A 33 -13.52 0.71 1.61
C PRO A 33 -13.05 0.50 0.17
N ILE A 34 -12.53 -0.69 -0.16
CA ILE A 34 -12.04 -1.07 -1.49
C ILE A 34 -13.22 -1.13 -2.47
N SER A 35 -14.30 -1.83 -2.09
CA SER A 35 -15.57 -1.87 -2.84
C SER A 35 -16.06 -0.48 -3.22
N ALA A 36 -16.06 0.43 -2.25
CA ALA A 36 -16.57 1.77 -2.42
C ALA A 36 -15.75 2.54 -3.46
N ARG A 37 -14.41 2.37 -3.48
CA ARG A 37 -13.58 3.01 -4.50
C ARG A 37 -13.83 2.43 -5.90
N LEU A 38 -13.98 1.11 -6.01
CA LEU A 38 -14.32 0.50 -7.30
C LEU A 38 -15.67 1.00 -7.83
N LYS A 39 -16.67 1.17 -6.95
CA LYS A 39 -17.99 1.73 -7.30
C LYS A 39 -17.93 3.21 -7.68
N ASP A 40 -17.01 3.97 -7.08
CA ASP A 40 -16.77 5.38 -7.42
C ASP A 40 -16.05 5.55 -8.77
N GLY A 41 -15.71 4.45 -9.47
CA GLY A 41 -15.10 4.46 -10.81
C GLY A 41 -13.58 4.32 -10.83
N TYR A 42 -12.95 4.06 -9.68
CA TYR A 42 -11.52 3.77 -9.65
C TYR A 42 -11.24 2.39 -10.21
N THR A 43 -10.17 2.26 -10.99
CA THR A 43 -9.73 0.98 -11.53
C THR A 43 -8.97 0.17 -10.48
N VAL A 44 -9.00 -1.15 -10.63
CA VAL A 44 -8.21 -2.08 -9.79
C VAL A 44 -6.73 -1.73 -9.84
N GLN A 45 -6.23 -1.34 -11.00
CA GLN A 45 -4.84 -0.95 -11.20
C GLN A 45 -4.49 0.30 -10.38
N GLU A 46 -5.31 1.35 -10.40
CA GLU A 46 -5.07 2.56 -9.60
C GLU A 46 -5.04 2.27 -8.10
N LEU A 47 -5.95 1.41 -7.61
CA LEU A 47 -5.95 1.02 -6.20
C LEU A 47 -4.70 0.21 -5.83
N LYS A 48 -4.25 -0.71 -6.70
CA LYS A 48 -2.99 -1.44 -6.53
C LYS A 48 -1.78 -0.50 -6.53
N GLU A 49 -1.78 0.53 -7.34
CA GLU A 49 -0.70 1.52 -7.38
C GLU A 49 -0.65 2.35 -6.10
N ILE A 50 -1.80 2.75 -5.56
CA ILE A 50 -1.88 3.43 -4.25
C ILE A 50 -1.27 2.54 -3.16
N VAL A 51 -1.64 1.26 -3.12
CA VAL A 51 -1.09 0.30 -2.15
C VAL A 51 0.42 0.22 -2.27
N GLN A 52 0.94 -0.03 -3.47
CA GLN A 52 2.39 -0.10 -3.70
C GLN A 52 3.10 1.17 -3.22
N VAL A 53 2.65 2.34 -3.68
CA VAL A 53 3.31 3.61 -3.42
C VAL A 53 3.27 3.97 -1.94
N LYS A 54 2.13 3.78 -1.27
CA LYS A 54 2.02 4.10 0.16
C LYS A 54 2.74 3.09 1.03
N THR A 55 2.72 1.82 0.69
CA THR A 55 3.52 0.83 1.42
C THR A 55 5.01 1.18 1.34
N LEU A 56 5.53 1.60 0.20
CA LEU A 56 6.94 1.99 0.09
C LEU A 56 7.30 3.23 0.90
N ASP A 57 6.38 4.19 0.96
CA ASP A 57 6.59 5.44 1.69
C ASP A 57 6.54 5.21 3.21
N TRP A 58 5.62 4.35 3.67
CA TRP A 58 5.27 4.25 5.09
C TRP A 58 5.74 2.98 5.79
N LYS A 59 6.07 1.90 5.07
CA LYS A 59 6.43 0.61 5.69
C LYS A 59 7.60 0.73 6.67
N ASN A 60 8.61 1.52 6.32
CA ASN A 60 9.81 1.72 7.15
C ASN A 60 9.73 3.00 8.01
N ASN A 61 8.55 3.62 8.11
CA ASN A 61 8.31 4.77 8.97
C ASN A 61 7.46 4.31 10.16
N GLU A 62 8.03 4.35 11.36
CA GLU A 62 7.41 3.83 12.58
C GLU A 62 6.05 4.46 12.87
N VAL A 63 5.91 5.76 12.61
CA VAL A 63 4.67 6.50 12.85
C VAL A 63 3.66 6.20 11.73
N MET A 64 4.09 6.13 10.48
CA MET A 64 3.18 6.02 9.34
C MET A 64 2.78 4.57 9.02
N ASN A 65 3.56 3.56 9.43
CA ASN A 65 3.27 2.15 9.15
C ASN A 65 1.88 1.73 9.68
N GLN A 66 1.46 2.25 10.84
CA GLN A 66 0.14 1.95 11.41
C GLN A 66 -1.03 2.37 10.50
N HIS A 67 -0.80 3.34 9.61
CA HIS A 67 -1.79 3.86 8.66
C HIS A 67 -1.85 3.04 7.36
N LEU A 68 -1.03 1.99 7.20
CA LEU A 68 -1.11 1.04 6.09
C LEU A 68 -2.25 0.04 6.31
N CYS A 69 -3.48 0.53 6.27
CA CYS A 69 -4.71 -0.26 6.38
C CYS A 69 -5.76 0.18 5.35
N PRO A 70 -6.72 -0.70 5.00
CA PRO A 70 -7.71 -0.39 3.97
C PRO A 70 -8.55 0.86 4.28
N THR A 71 -8.90 1.07 5.54
CA THR A 71 -9.71 2.21 5.97
C THR A 71 -9.01 3.55 5.79
N THR A 72 -7.68 3.59 5.92
CA THR A 72 -6.90 4.81 5.72
C THR A 72 -6.59 5.03 4.24
N LEU A 73 -6.13 3.98 3.55
CA LEU A 73 -5.72 4.09 2.14
C LEU A 73 -6.91 4.39 1.22
N PHE A 74 -8.05 3.75 1.47
CA PHE A 74 -9.24 3.82 0.62
C PHE A 74 -10.33 4.75 1.16
N ARG A 75 -9.97 5.67 2.07
CA ARG A 75 -10.86 6.76 2.47
C ARG A 75 -11.07 7.70 1.26
N PRO A 76 -12.28 8.22 1.01
CA PRO A 76 -12.56 9.01 -0.19
C PRO A 76 -11.57 10.14 -0.48
N GLY A 77 -11.31 11.02 0.50
CA GLY A 77 -10.36 12.12 0.32
C GLY A 77 -8.88 11.70 0.26
N ASN A 78 -8.53 10.55 0.82
CA ASN A 78 -7.15 10.06 0.78
C ASN A 78 -6.84 9.40 -0.56
N THR A 79 -7.78 8.62 -1.08
CA THR A 79 -7.62 7.86 -2.33
C THR A 79 -7.35 8.81 -3.50
N ASP A 80 -8.19 9.82 -3.66
CA ASP A 80 -8.03 10.86 -4.69
C ASP A 80 -6.68 11.58 -4.55
N LYS A 81 -6.33 12.01 -3.33
CA LYS A 81 -5.06 12.67 -3.04
C LYS A 81 -3.86 11.79 -3.42
N TYR A 82 -3.91 10.50 -3.13
CA TYR A 82 -2.82 9.58 -3.42
C TYR A 82 -2.71 9.27 -4.90
N LEU A 83 -3.84 9.11 -5.59
CA LEU A 83 -3.86 8.92 -7.03
C LEU A 83 -3.26 10.13 -7.75
N ASN A 84 -3.71 11.35 -7.42
CA ASN A 84 -3.17 12.58 -7.99
C ASN A 84 -1.66 12.74 -7.72
N TYR A 85 -1.20 12.39 -6.52
CA TYR A 85 0.23 12.34 -6.22
C TYR A 85 0.99 11.37 -7.15
N ILE A 86 0.46 10.17 -7.38
CA ILE A 86 1.08 9.18 -8.29
C ILE A 86 1.11 9.69 -9.72
N LEU A 87 0.01 10.28 -10.21
CA LEU A 87 -0.07 10.90 -11.54
C LEU A 87 0.97 12.02 -11.70
N SER A 88 1.14 12.87 -10.68
CA SER A 88 2.15 13.93 -10.70
C SER A 88 3.58 13.40 -10.78
N ILE A 89 3.87 12.27 -10.13
CA ILE A 89 5.18 11.60 -10.21
C ILE A 89 5.37 11.00 -11.61
N LYS A 90 4.35 10.33 -12.16
CA LYS A 90 4.39 9.75 -13.51
C LYS A 90 4.60 10.79 -14.60
N ALA A 91 3.97 11.96 -14.47
CA ALA A 91 4.17 13.08 -15.38
C ALA A 91 5.60 13.64 -15.36
N ASN A 92 6.34 13.40 -14.27
CA ASN A 92 7.72 13.86 -14.09
C ASN A 92 8.71 12.67 -14.15
N PRO A 93 9.25 12.32 -15.33
CA PRO A 93 10.08 11.11 -15.51
C PRO A 93 11.32 11.08 -14.61
N LYS A 94 11.90 12.25 -14.28
CA LYS A 94 13.03 12.37 -13.35
C LYS A 94 12.65 11.99 -11.91
N GLN A 95 11.42 12.30 -11.49
CA GLN A 95 10.93 11.99 -10.15
C GLN A 95 10.47 10.53 -10.06
N TYR A 96 9.83 10.03 -11.13
CA TYR A 96 9.48 8.62 -11.29
C TYR A 96 10.72 7.71 -11.21
N ALA A 97 11.80 8.04 -11.93
CA ALA A 97 13.05 7.28 -11.90
C ALA A 97 13.68 7.22 -10.50
N LYS A 98 13.69 8.32 -9.74
CA LYS A 98 14.19 8.33 -8.35
C LYS A 98 13.33 7.46 -7.42
N TYR A 99 12.02 7.50 -7.58
CA TYR A 99 11.08 6.71 -6.79
C TYR A 99 11.25 5.20 -7.03
N PHE A 100 11.35 4.80 -8.31
CA PHE A 100 11.60 3.41 -8.70
C PHE A 100 13.02 2.91 -8.42
N ALA A 101 14.02 3.79 -8.36
CA ALA A 101 15.36 3.44 -7.91
C ALA A 101 15.37 3.07 -6.41
N LYS A 102 14.60 3.79 -5.57
CA LYS A 102 14.44 3.44 -4.14
C LYS A 102 13.82 2.06 -3.96
N LEU A 103 12.84 1.74 -4.80
CA LEU A 103 12.14 0.45 -4.89
C LEU A 103 13.08 -0.74 -5.15
N ASN A 104 14.00 -0.59 -6.11
CA ASN A 104 14.95 -1.67 -6.45
C ASN A 104 16.09 -1.79 -5.44
N LYS A 105 16.45 -0.70 -4.76
CA LYS A 105 17.50 -0.70 -3.72
C LYS A 105 17.05 -1.40 -2.43
N THR A 106 15.77 -1.26 -2.04
CA THR A 106 15.23 -1.93 -0.83
C THR A 106 15.09 -3.46 -0.98
N ARG A 107 14.96 -4.00 -2.20
CA ARG A 107 15.04 -5.45 -2.45
C ARG A 107 16.41 -6.07 -2.11
N SER A 108 17.49 -5.29 -2.20
CA SER A 108 18.85 -5.75 -1.87
C SER A 108 19.24 -5.58 -0.40
N SER A 109 18.48 -4.80 0.38
CA SER A 109 18.78 -4.52 1.80
C SER A 109 17.97 -5.37 2.79
N ALA A 110 17.29 -6.42 2.33
CA ALA A 110 16.66 -7.42 3.22
C ALA A 110 17.68 -8.38 3.86
N ASN A 111 18.99 -8.13 3.72
CA ASN A 111 20.07 -8.94 4.29
C ASN A 111 21.08 -8.11 5.09
N ARG A 112 20.58 -7.26 5.99
CA ARG A 112 21.34 -6.81 7.18
C ARG A 112 20.44 -6.97 8.40
N THR A 113 20.31 -8.21 8.85
CA THR A 113 20.14 -8.49 10.27
C THR A 113 21.43 -8.03 10.94
N ASP A 114 21.41 -6.85 11.54
CA ASP A 114 22.40 -6.50 12.54
C ASP A 114 21.75 -5.54 13.54
N ASP A 115 21.89 -5.91 14.80
CA ASP A 115 21.49 -5.19 16.02
C ASP A 115 20.06 -5.39 16.54
N LEU A 116 19.78 -6.63 16.98
CA LEU A 116 18.90 -6.92 18.12
C LEU A 116 19.78 -7.41 19.28
N THR A 117 20.57 -6.49 19.84
CA THR A 117 21.38 -6.74 21.03
C THR A 117 21.35 -5.48 21.89
N ASP A 118 20.26 -5.27 22.64
CA ASP A 118 20.26 -4.66 24.00
C ASP A 118 18.83 -4.45 24.54
N ILE A 119 18.11 -5.52 24.93
CA ILE A 119 16.86 -5.32 25.70
C ILE A 119 16.61 -6.33 26.83
N TYR A 120 17.53 -7.27 27.07
CA TYR A 120 17.50 -8.12 28.26
C TYR A 120 18.92 -8.37 28.77
N GLY A 121 19.41 -7.48 29.63
CA GLY A 121 20.72 -7.55 30.24
C GLY A 121 20.87 -6.59 31.43
N ASP A 122 20.15 -6.87 32.51
CA ASP A 122 20.58 -6.96 33.93
C ASP A 122 19.33 -6.86 34.84
#